data_AF-A0A6N8QMU4-F1
#
_entry.id   AF-A0A6N8QMU4-F1
#
_cell.length_a   1.000
_cell.length_b   1.000
_cell.length_c   1.000
_cell.angle_alpha   90.00
_cell.angle_beta   90.00
_cell.angle_gamma   90.00
#
_symmetry.space_group_name_H-M   'P 1'
#
loop_
_entity.id
_entity.type
_entity.pdbx_description
1 polymer ?
#
loop_
_entity_poly.entity_id
_entity_poly.type
_entity_poly.pdbx_seq_one_letter_code
_entity_poly.pdbx_strand_id
1 'polypeptide(L)'
;ILKQADVVMLNYMLPEQFSAASCLANLQFYEPRTIHDSSLSKAIHGIVAARCGLLTQSYQFWREGTEIDLGADPHSCDDGIHAAATGAIWLGAIQGFAGVSVRDGELHLNPALPEQWQQLSFPLFWQGCELQVTLDAQRIAIRTSAPVSLRLNGQLITVAEESVFCLGDFILPFNGTATKHQEDE
;
A
#
# COMPACT_ATOMS: atom_id res chain seq x y z
N ILE A 1 16.25 20.51 0.94
CA ILE A 1 15.74 19.97 -0.35
C ILE A 1 16.27 18.55 -0.46
N LEU A 2 15.40 17.56 -0.61
CA LEU A 2 15.75 16.13 -0.72
C LEU A 2 15.51 15.63 -2.14
N LYS A 3 16.45 14.86 -2.69
CA LYS A 3 16.30 14.26 -4.03
C LYS A 3 15.14 13.26 -4.07
N GLN A 4 15.08 12.40 -3.05
CA GLN A 4 14.19 11.25 -3.00
C GLN A 4 13.81 10.86 -1.57
N ALA A 5 12.97 9.82 -1.43
CA ALA A 5 12.64 9.22 -0.14
C ALA A 5 13.90 8.82 0.65
N ASP A 6 13.98 9.30 1.89
CA ASP A 6 15.06 8.99 2.85
C ASP A 6 14.44 8.50 4.17
N VAL A 7 13.99 9.40 5.06
CA VAL A 7 13.21 9.01 6.26
C VAL A 7 11.91 8.28 5.88
N VAL A 8 11.28 8.68 4.77
CA VAL A 8 10.10 7.98 4.24
C VAL A 8 10.46 6.57 3.76
N MET A 9 11.68 6.36 3.23
CA MET A 9 12.17 5.01 2.89
C MET A 9 12.33 4.15 4.14
N LEU A 10 12.82 4.73 5.25
CA LEU A 10 12.92 4.01 6.52
C LEU A 10 11.55 3.53 7.03
N ASN A 11 10.53 4.40 6.98
CA ASN A 11 9.14 4.02 7.31
C ASN A 11 8.60 2.94 6.36
N TYR A 12 9.03 2.94 5.09
CA TYR A 12 8.63 1.91 4.13
C TYR A 12 9.26 0.56 4.45
N MET A 13 10.56 0.53 4.73
CA MET A 13 11.34 -0.69 4.95
C MET A 13 11.05 -1.35 6.30
N LEU A 14 10.79 -0.56 7.34
CA LEU A 14 10.61 -1.01 8.72
C LEU A 14 9.29 -0.49 9.33
N PRO A 15 8.13 -0.78 8.71
CA PRO A 15 6.85 -0.17 9.09
C PRO A 15 6.42 -0.49 10.53
N GLU A 16 6.88 -1.61 11.10
CA GLU A 16 6.59 -2.04 12.46
C GLU A 16 7.41 -1.31 13.54
N GLN A 17 8.49 -0.61 13.16
CA GLN A 17 9.32 0.15 14.10
C GLN A 17 8.73 1.53 14.45
N PHE A 18 7.64 1.92 13.79
CA PHE A 18 7.05 3.24 13.91
C PHE A 18 5.54 3.17 14.11
N SER A 19 5.01 4.07 14.94
CA SER A 19 3.56 4.24 15.04
C SER A 19 3.00 4.84 13.75
N ALA A 20 1.72 4.58 13.45
CA ALA A 20 1.04 5.21 12.32
C ALA A 20 1.10 6.75 12.40
N ALA A 21 0.99 7.32 13.60
CA ALA A 21 1.11 8.77 13.82
C ALA A 21 2.52 9.30 13.48
N SER A 22 3.57 8.56 13.87
CA SER A 22 4.96 8.91 13.52
C SER A 22 5.21 8.80 12.02
N CYS A 23 4.70 7.74 11.38
CA CYS A 23 4.78 7.57 9.93
C CYS A 23 4.12 8.74 9.18
N LEU A 24 2.89 9.11 9.59
CA LEU A 24 2.16 10.22 9.00
C LEU A 24 2.88 11.56 9.21
N ALA A 25 3.36 11.84 10.42
CA ALA A 25 4.10 13.06 10.72
C ALA A 25 5.38 13.17 9.89
N ASN A 26 6.14 12.07 9.76
CA ASN A 26 7.33 12.00 8.91
C ASN A 26 6.97 12.25 7.44
N LEU A 27 5.91 11.59 6.93
CA LEU A 27 5.47 11.80 5.55
C LEU A 27 5.10 13.27 5.29
N GLN A 28 4.27 13.87 6.13
CA GLN A 28 3.85 15.28 6.01
C GLN A 28 5.02 16.26 6.15
N PHE A 29 6.06 15.92 6.92
CA PHE A 29 7.24 16.75 7.06
C PHE A 29 8.16 16.66 5.85
N TYR A 30 8.45 15.45 5.37
CA TYR A 30 9.48 15.22 4.36
C TYR A 30 8.98 15.29 2.92
N GLU A 31 7.71 14.96 2.65
CA GLU A 31 7.16 15.00 1.28
C GLU A 31 7.27 16.40 0.67
N PRO A 32 6.85 17.51 1.32
CA PRO A 32 6.94 18.86 0.74
C PRO A 32 8.39 19.35 0.57
N ARG A 33 9.36 18.64 1.15
CA ARG A 33 10.80 18.94 1.09
C ARG A 33 11.52 18.08 0.05
N THR A 34 10.82 17.15 -0.59
CA THR A 34 11.36 16.20 -1.56
C THR A 34 10.98 16.62 -2.97
N ILE A 35 11.97 16.78 -3.85
CA ILE A 35 11.72 17.22 -5.24
C ILE A 35 11.41 16.06 -6.19
N HIS A 36 11.52 14.82 -5.71
CA HIS A 36 11.24 13.60 -6.46
C HIS A 36 12.06 13.46 -7.76
N ASP A 37 13.30 13.92 -7.74
CA ASP A 37 14.28 13.84 -8.85
C ASP A 37 14.89 12.43 -9.01
N SER A 38 14.16 11.42 -8.53
CA SER A 38 14.48 10.00 -8.63
C SER A 38 13.19 9.27 -8.91
N SER A 39 13.17 8.44 -9.94
CA SER A 39 11.99 7.72 -10.40
C SER A 39 11.37 6.81 -9.32
N LEU A 40 12.17 6.34 -8.36
CA LEU A 40 11.71 5.54 -7.23
C LEU A 40 10.95 6.35 -6.16
N SER A 41 11.22 7.66 -6.06
CA SER A 41 10.82 8.47 -4.90
C SER A 41 9.31 8.48 -4.67
N LYS A 42 8.54 8.75 -5.72
CA LYS A 42 7.07 8.88 -5.64
C LYS A 42 6.43 7.55 -5.25
N ALA A 43 6.87 6.44 -5.83
CA ALA A 43 6.31 5.13 -5.50
C ALA A 43 6.45 4.78 -4.01
N ILE A 44 7.60 5.10 -3.41
CA ILE A 44 7.83 4.88 -1.96
C ILE A 44 6.94 5.80 -1.11
N HIS A 45 6.84 7.09 -1.46
CA HIS A 45 5.90 8.00 -0.79
C HIS A 45 4.46 7.54 -0.94
N GLY A 46 4.07 7.02 -2.11
CA GLY A 46 2.76 6.45 -2.38
C GLY A 46 2.44 5.28 -1.45
N ILE A 47 3.34 4.29 -1.36
CA ILE A 47 3.13 3.14 -0.46
C ILE A 47 2.96 3.59 1.00
N VAL A 48 3.79 4.53 1.48
CA VAL A 48 3.69 5.05 2.84
C VAL A 48 2.40 5.85 3.03
N ALA A 49 2.00 6.65 2.05
CA ALA A 49 0.73 7.38 2.05
C ALA A 49 -0.47 6.42 2.15
N ALA A 50 -0.47 5.32 1.40
CA ALA A 50 -1.50 4.29 1.47
C ALA A 50 -1.62 3.71 2.88
N ARG A 51 -0.47 3.35 3.49
CA ARG A 51 -0.40 2.84 4.87
C ARG A 51 -0.86 3.86 5.92
N CYS A 52 -0.75 5.15 5.61
CA CYS A 52 -1.23 6.25 6.47
C CYS A 52 -2.70 6.64 6.20
N GLY A 53 -3.40 5.95 5.29
CA GLY A 53 -4.79 6.26 4.92
C GLY A 53 -4.95 7.44 3.95
N LEU A 54 -3.86 7.98 3.41
CA LEU A 54 -3.88 9.08 2.43
C LEU A 54 -4.04 8.54 1.00
N LEU A 55 -5.16 7.85 0.73
CA LEU A 55 -5.36 7.09 -0.50
C LEU A 55 -5.33 7.94 -1.78
N THR A 56 -5.90 9.15 -1.74
CA THR A 56 -5.86 10.07 -2.89
C THR A 56 -4.42 10.45 -3.26
N GLN A 57 -3.60 10.82 -2.27
CA GLN A 57 -2.20 11.15 -2.49
C GLN A 57 -1.39 9.91 -2.92
N SER A 58 -1.65 8.76 -2.29
CA SER A 58 -1.05 7.48 -2.68
C SER A 58 -1.31 7.15 -4.15
N TYR A 59 -2.56 7.31 -4.60
CA TYR A 59 -2.95 7.03 -5.98
C TYR A 59 -2.31 7.99 -6.97
N GLN A 60 -2.23 9.29 -6.63
CA GLN A 60 -1.51 10.27 -7.44
C GLN A 60 -0.05 9.86 -7.65
N PHE A 61 0.67 9.56 -6.56
CA PHE A 61 2.07 9.12 -6.67
C PHE A 61 2.25 7.82 -7.45
N TRP A 62 1.35 6.84 -7.25
CA TRP A 62 1.38 5.60 -7.99
C TRP A 62 1.17 5.83 -9.50
N ARG A 63 0.17 6.63 -9.87
CA ARG A 63 -0.12 6.99 -11.26
C ARG A 63 1.04 7.71 -11.92
N GLU A 64 1.61 8.71 -11.26
CA GLU A 64 2.79 9.41 -11.76
C GLU A 64 3.96 8.45 -11.98
N GLY A 65 4.13 7.43 -11.12
CA GLY A 65 5.10 6.35 -11.33
C GLY A 65 4.85 5.54 -12.60
N THR A 66 3.58 5.24 -12.92
CA THR A 66 3.20 4.53 -14.16
C THR A 66 3.44 5.34 -15.43
N GLU A 67 3.47 6.66 -15.31
CA GLU A 67 3.65 7.60 -16.41
C GLU A 67 5.11 7.99 -16.65
N ILE A 68 6.07 7.51 -15.83
CA ILE A 68 7.49 7.86 -16.01
C ILE A 68 7.99 7.42 -17.39
N ASP A 69 7.86 6.14 -17.73
CA ASP A 69 8.35 5.60 -19.01
C ASP A 69 7.28 5.59 -20.11
N LEU A 70 5.99 5.62 -19.74
CA LEU A 70 4.85 5.46 -20.65
C LEU A 70 3.92 6.68 -20.69
N GLY A 71 4.35 7.79 -20.11
CA GLY A 71 3.57 9.02 -20.04
C GLY A 71 3.67 9.88 -21.30
N ALA A 72 3.34 11.15 -21.14
CA ALA A 72 3.27 12.10 -22.24
C ALA A 72 4.63 12.62 -22.73
N ASP A 73 5.70 12.46 -21.93
CA ASP A 73 7.05 12.85 -22.31
C ASP A 73 7.75 11.70 -23.05
N PRO A 74 7.95 11.79 -24.37
CA PRO A 74 8.55 10.71 -25.14
C PRO A 74 10.06 10.54 -24.90
N HIS A 75 10.71 11.52 -24.24
CA HIS A 75 12.16 11.50 -23.98
C HIS A 75 12.52 11.05 -22.57
N SER A 76 11.51 10.75 -21.74
CA SER A 76 11.72 10.42 -20.33
C SER A 76 12.58 9.18 -20.12
N CYS A 77 12.62 8.25 -21.08
CA CYS A 77 13.36 6.98 -20.98
C CYS A 77 14.36 6.77 -22.13
N ASP A 78 14.88 7.84 -22.74
CA ASP A 78 15.86 7.76 -23.84
C ASP A 78 17.15 7.02 -23.41
N ASP A 79 17.54 7.17 -22.14
CA ASP A 79 18.70 6.49 -21.55
C ASP A 79 18.39 5.05 -21.09
N GLY A 80 17.15 4.59 -21.28
CA GLY A 80 16.66 3.27 -20.88
C GLY A 80 15.51 3.31 -19.88
N ILE A 81 14.90 2.14 -19.63
CA ILE A 81 13.78 2.02 -18.70
C ILE A 81 14.19 2.30 -17.25
N HIS A 82 13.28 2.90 -16.48
CA HIS A 82 13.48 3.08 -15.05
C HIS A 82 13.14 1.81 -14.28
N ALA A 83 13.99 0.78 -14.39
CA ALA A 83 13.72 -0.57 -13.87
C ALA A 83 13.27 -0.61 -12.39
N ALA A 84 13.88 0.22 -11.53
CA ALA A 84 13.48 0.33 -10.13
C ALA A 84 12.05 0.89 -9.97
N ALA A 85 11.68 1.89 -10.76
CA ALA A 85 10.35 2.46 -10.77
C ALA A 85 9.33 1.46 -11.32
N THR A 86 9.67 0.69 -12.36
CA THR A 86 8.81 -0.37 -12.89
C THR A 86 8.47 -1.41 -11.81
N GLY A 87 9.47 -1.86 -11.05
CA GLY A 87 9.23 -2.73 -9.89
C GLY A 87 8.38 -2.06 -8.81
N ALA A 88 8.60 -0.77 -8.58
CA ALA A 88 7.87 -0.01 -7.57
C ALA A 88 6.39 0.24 -7.91
N ILE A 89 6.00 0.23 -9.20
CA ILE A 89 4.59 0.22 -9.63
C ILE A 89 3.89 -1.02 -9.07
N TRP A 90 4.51 -2.20 -9.20
CA TRP A 90 3.97 -3.44 -8.63
C TRP A 90 3.92 -3.37 -7.10
N LEU A 91 5.00 -2.89 -6.46
CA LEU A 91 5.02 -2.71 -5.00
C LEU A 91 3.92 -1.76 -4.51
N GLY A 92 3.60 -0.71 -5.25
CA GLY A 92 2.49 0.20 -4.93
C GLY A 92 1.14 -0.49 -4.95
N ALA A 93 0.88 -1.32 -5.97
CA ALA A 93 -0.35 -2.12 -6.02
C ALA A 93 -0.43 -3.14 -4.88
N ILE A 94 0.68 -3.85 -4.61
CA ILE A 94 0.67 -5.01 -3.73
C ILE A 94 0.92 -4.64 -2.26
N GLN A 95 1.95 -3.86 -1.96
CA GLN A 95 2.29 -3.45 -0.58
C GLN A 95 1.62 -2.15 -0.15
N GLY A 96 1.16 -1.33 -1.10
CA GLY A 96 0.34 -0.14 -0.85
C GLY A 96 -1.13 -0.51 -0.77
N PHE A 97 -1.79 -0.69 -1.91
CA PHE A 97 -3.26 -0.81 -1.98
C PHE A 97 -3.81 -2.18 -1.56
N ALA A 98 -3.17 -3.30 -1.92
CA ALA A 98 -3.56 -4.60 -1.36
C ALA A 98 -3.10 -4.76 0.10
N GLY A 99 -2.17 -3.91 0.56
CA GLY A 99 -1.66 -3.90 1.92
C GLY A 99 -0.92 -5.16 2.32
N VAL A 100 -0.33 -5.87 1.35
CA VAL A 100 0.50 -7.06 1.59
C VAL A 100 1.72 -6.67 2.43
N SER A 101 1.89 -7.34 3.56
CA SER A 101 3.11 -7.25 4.36
C SER A 101 3.37 -8.54 5.09
N VAL A 102 4.62 -8.76 5.49
CA VAL A 102 5.01 -9.87 6.37
C VAL A 102 5.44 -9.26 7.69
N ARG A 103 4.83 -9.70 8.79
CA ARG A 103 5.14 -9.19 10.14
C ARG A 103 5.19 -10.38 11.08
N ASP A 104 6.26 -10.49 11.86
CA ASP A 104 6.46 -11.58 12.82
C ASP A 104 6.25 -12.99 12.22
N GLY A 105 6.60 -13.16 10.93
CA GLY A 105 6.43 -14.42 10.20
C GLY A 105 5.01 -14.71 9.68
N GLU A 106 4.05 -13.81 9.91
CA GLU A 106 2.68 -13.89 9.44
C GLU A 106 2.48 -13.09 8.14
N LEU A 107 1.62 -13.58 7.24
CA LEU A 107 1.15 -12.83 6.07
C LEU A 107 0.01 -11.90 6.49
N HIS A 108 0.10 -10.64 6.12
CA HIS A 108 -0.93 -9.63 6.37
C HIS A 108 -1.46 -9.07 5.06
N LEU A 109 -2.77 -8.84 5.02
CA LEU A 109 -3.48 -8.08 4.00
C LEU A 109 -4.25 -6.96 4.70
N ASN A 110 -4.04 -5.72 4.27
CA ASN A 110 -4.81 -4.56 4.73
C ASN A 110 -5.32 -3.78 3.51
N PRO A 111 -6.34 -4.31 2.80
CA PRO A 111 -6.76 -3.75 1.53
C PRO A 111 -7.34 -2.35 1.67
N ALA A 112 -6.88 -1.45 0.82
CA ALA A 112 -7.37 -0.08 0.70
C ALA A 112 -7.25 0.33 -0.78
N LEU A 113 -8.19 -0.15 -1.61
CA LEU A 113 -8.17 0.13 -3.04
C LEU A 113 -8.52 1.61 -3.31
N PRO A 114 -7.87 2.24 -4.29
CA PRO A 114 -8.25 3.57 -4.74
C PRO A 114 -9.60 3.51 -5.49
N GLU A 115 -10.40 4.56 -5.40
CA GLU A 115 -11.75 4.62 -6.01
C GLU A 115 -11.76 4.41 -7.53
N GLN A 116 -10.62 4.66 -8.18
CA GLN A 116 -10.43 4.48 -9.61
C GLN A 116 -10.34 3.01 -10.04
N TRP A 117 -10.12 2.08 -9.11
CA TRP A 117 -10.00 0.65 -9.41
C TRP A 117 -11.28 -0.09 -9.06
N GLN A 118 -11.82 -0.78 -10.06
CA GLN A 118 -12.99 -1.66 -9.85
C GLN A 118 -12.58 -2.96 -9.13
N GLN A 119 -11.41 -3.48 -9.47
CA GLN A 119 -10.89 -4.73 -8.95
C GLN A 119 -9.37 -4.79 -9.08
N LEU A 120 -8.71 -5.45 -8.14
CA LEU A 120 -7.31 -5.88 -8.23
C LEU A 120 -7.26 -7.40 -8.02
N SER A 121 -6.65 -8.13 -8.96
CA SER A 121 -6.43 -9.57 -8.81
C SER A 121 -4.97 -9.92 -9.06
N PHE A 122 -4.37 -10.71 -8.18
CA PHE A 122 -2.95 -11.06 -8.26
C PHE A 122 -2.64 -12.42 -7.63
N PRO A 123 -1.64 -13.15 -8.17
CA PRO A 123 -1.10 -14.33 -7.53
C PRO A 123 -0.11 -13.95 -6.42
N LEU A 124 -0.02 -14.77 -5.39
CA LEU A 124 0.98 -14.68 -4.34
C LEU A 124 1.48 -16.09 -3.99
N PHE A 125 2.80 -16.24 -3.85
CA PHE A 125 3.39 -17.48 -3.34
C PHE A 125 3.83 -17.27 -1.90
N TRP A 126 3.23 -18.01 -0.97
CA TRP A 126 3.48 -17.86 0.46
C TRP A 126 3.74 -19.21 1.12
N GLN A 127 4.95 -19.40 1.65
CA GLN A 127 5.36 -20.59 2.41
C GLN A 127 5.05 -21.93 1.71
N GLY A 128 5.21 -22.00 0.38
CA GLY A 128 4.93 -23.20 -0.40
C GLY A 128 3.50 -23.30 -0.93
N CYS A 129 2.63 -22.35 -0.59
CA CYS A 129 1.25 -22.27 -1.08
C CYS A 129 1.12 -21.21 -2.17
N GLU A 130 0.41 -21.56 -3.24
CA GLU A 130 -0.08 -20.58 -4.21
C GLU A 130 -1.39 -19.99 -3.70
N LEU A 131 -1.52 -18.67 -3.79
CA LEU A 131 -2.73 -17.92 -3.49
C LEU A 131 -3.12 -17.11 -4.72
N GLN A 132 -4.42 -17.05 -5.02
CA GLN A 132 -4.99 -16.04 -5.89
C GLN A 132 -5.85 -15.11 -5.03
N VAL A 133 -5.47 -13.84 -4.96
CA VAL A 133 -6.20 -12.82 -4.21
C VAL A 133 -6.93 -11.92 -5.19
N THR A 134 -8.22 -11.70 -4.96
CA THR A 134 -9.04 -10.78 -5.74
C THR A 134 -9.76 -9.82 -4.79
N LEU A 135 -9.57 -8.52 -5.00
CA LEU A 135 -10.06 -7.44 -4.18
C LEU A 135 -10.97 -6.55 -5.01
N ASP A 136 -12.16 -6.22 -4.50
CA ASP A 136 -12.95 -5.08 -4.95
C ASP A 136 -13.16 -4.12 -3.76
N ALA A 137 -13.93 -3.05 -3.97
CA ALA A 137 -14.15 -2.04 -2.93
C ALA A 137 -14.91 -2.58 -1.69
N GLN A 138 -15.56 -3.74 -1.77
CA GLN A 138 -16.36 -4.31 -0.69
C GLN A 138 -15.84 -5.66 -0.20
N ARG A 139 -15.13 -6.41 -1.03
CA ARG A 139 -14.86 -7.83 -0.79
C ARG A 139 -13.43 -8.22 -1.13
N ILE A 140 -13.00 -9.28 -0.48
CA ILE A 140 -11.78 -10.00 -0.78
C ILE A 140 -12.10 -11.48 -0.95
N ALA A 141 -11.71 -12.03 -2.10
CA ALA A 141 -11.73 -13.45 -2.39
C ALA A 141 -10.30 -13.98 -2.38
N ILE A 142 -10.06 -15.07 -1.67
CA ILE A 142 -8.76 -15.74 -1.58
C ILE A 142 -8.98 -17.19 -1.96
N ARG A 143 -8.28 -17.62 -3.01
CA ARG A 143 -8.15 -19.04 -3.37
C ARG A 143 -6.75 -19.50 -3.04
N THR A 144 -6.59 -20.75 -2.60
CA THR A 144 -5.28 -21.29 -2.24
C THR A 144 -5.13 -22.75 -2.62
N SER A 145 -3.88 -23.17 -2.88
CA SER A 145 -3.52 -24.55 -3.18
C SER A 145 -3.47 -25.46 -1.95
N ALA A 146 -3.39 -24.90 -0.73
CA ALA A 146 -3.39 -25.62 0.53
C ALA A 146 -3.80 -24.69 1.69
N PRO A 147 -4.28 -25.21 2.83
CA PRO A 147 -4.70 -24.38 3.95
C PRO A 147 -3.64 -23.36 4.39
N VAL A 148 -4.03 -22.08 4.43
CA VAL A 148 -3.15 -20.96 4.79
C VAL A 148 -3.81 -20.09 5.85
N SER A 149 -3.03 -19.66 6.84
CA SER A 149 -3.45 -18.66 7.83
C SER A 149 -2.79 -17.32 7.52
N LEU A 150 -3.58 -16.25 7.58
CA LEU A 150 -3.12 -14.87 7.36
C LEU A 150 -3.96 -13.89 8.18
N ARG A 151 -3.46 -12.67 8.35
CA ARG A 151 -4.22 -11.59 8.97
C ARG A 151 -4.86 -10.70 7.92
N LEU A 152 -6.17 -10.61 7.94
CA LEU A 152 -6.94 -9.67 7.14
C LEU A 152 -7.40 -8.52 8.05
N ASN A 153 -6.93 -7.29 7.79
CA ASN A 153 -7.20 -6.12 8.63
C ASN A 153 -6.92 -6.37 10.13
N GLY A 154 -5.85 -7.14 10.42
CA GLY A 154 -5.42 -7.51 11.77
C GLY A 154 -6.08 -8.77 12.36
N GLN A 155 -7.17 -9.25 11.76
CA GLN A 155 -7.90 -10.43 12.24
C GLN A 155 -7.33 -11.71 11.61
N LEU A 156 -7.00 -12.70 12.44
CA LEU A 156 -6.47 -13.98 11.96
C LEU A 156 -7.60 -14.79 11.30
N ILE A 157 -7.38 -15.18 10.04
CA ILE A 157 -8.28 -16.04 9.27
C ILE A 157 -7.52 -17.24 8.73
N THR A 158 -8.26 -18.30 8.39
CA THR A 158 -7.72 -19.48 7.70
C THR A 158 -8.54 -19.74 6.45
N VAL A 159 -7.86 -19.97 5.32
CA VAL A 159 -8.46 -20.25 4.02
C VAL A 159 -7.99 -21.64 3.58
N ALA A 160 -8.91 -22.56 3.29
CA ALA A 160 -8.58 -23.94 2.94
C ALA A 160 -8.56 -24.22 1.43
N GLU A 161 -9.53 -23.67 0.68
CA GLU A 161 -9.62 -23.79 -0.78
C GLU A 161 -9.98 -22.43 -1.39
N GLU A 162 -11.18 -21.94 -1.07
CA GLU A 162 -11.65 -20.61 -1.42
C GLU A 162 -12.42 -20.00 -0.26
N SER A 163 -12.23 -18.71 -0.02
CA SER A 163 -13.03 -17.95 0.93
C SER A 163 -13.24 -16.53 0.43
N VAL A 164 -14.45 -16.02 0.64
CA VAL A 164 -14.82 -14.65 0.30
C VAL A 164 -15.25 -13.97 1.58
N PHE A 165 -14.70 -12.78 1.82
CA PHE A 165 -15.01 -11.98 2.99
C PHE A 165 -15.46 -10.58 2.58
N CYS A 166 -16.40 -10.00 3.33
CA CYS A 166 -16.75 -8.60 3.21
C CYS A 166 -15.77 -7.77 4.04
N LEU A 167 -15.13 -6.78 3.42
CA LEU A 167 -14.14 -5.93 4.10
C LEU A 167 -14.76 -5.14 5.26
N GLY A 168 -16.08 -4.85 5.20
CA GLY A 168 -16.83 -4.20 6.27
C GLY A 168 -16.97 -5.05 7.55
N ASP A 169 -16.74 -6.36 7.49
CA ASP A 169 -16.80 -7.25 8.66
C ASP A 169 -15.55 -7.12 9.54
N PHE A 170 -14.47 -6.53 9.01
CA PHE A 170 -13.22 -6.34 9.71
C PHE A 170 -13.13 -4.88 10.17
N ILE A 171 -13.43 -4.65 11.45
CA ILE A 171 -13.31 -3.32 12.05
C ILE A 171 -11.84 -2.91 12.04
N LEU A 172 -11.50 -1.95 11.17
CA LEU A 172 -10.20 -1.28 11.24
C LEU A 172 -10.16 -0.49 12.55
N PRO A 173 -9.13 -0.66 13.40
CA PRO A 173 -9.05 0.01 14.70
C PRO A 173 -8.89 1.55 14.60
N PHE A 174 -8.94 2.13 13.41
CA PHE A 174 -8.84 3.57 13.23
C PHE A 174 -9.74 4.09 12.10
N ASN A 175 -10.94 4.54 12.49
CA ASN A 175 -11.74 5.57 11.80
C ASN A 175 -12.41 6.45 12.86
N GLY A 176 -11.63 6.89 13.85
CA GLY A 176 -12.08 7.85 14.85
C GLY A 176 -11.65 9.26 14.43
N THR A 177 -12.45 9.96 13.64
CA THR A 177 -12.46 11.42 13.74
C THR A 177 -13.04 11.72 15.10
N ALA A 178 -12.17 11.94 16.09
CA ALA A 178 -12.59 12.50 17.37
C ALA A 178 -13.20 13.88 17.09
N THR A 179 -14.51 13.92 16.90
CA THR A 179 -15.31 15.11 17.13
C THR A 179 -15.07 15.48 18.58
N LYS A 180 -14.19 16.46 18.81
CA LYS A 180 -14.18 17.20 20.07
C LYS A 180 -15.57 17.80 20.21
N HIS A 181 -16.40 17.23 21.07
CA HIS A 181 -17.41 18.03 21.74
C HIS A 181 -16.64 19.10 22.51
N GLN A 182 -16.71 20.34 22.01
CA GLN A 182 -16.52 21.51 22.84
C GLN A 182 -17.65 21.47 23.86
N GLU A 183 -17.33 21.08 25.10
CA GLU A 183 -18.15 21.47 26.24
C GLU A 183 -17.70 22.86 26.66
N ASP A 184 -18.68 23.76 26.68
CA ASP A 184 -18.60 25.11 27.19
C ASP A 184 -18.23 25.09 28.69
N GLU A 185 -17.21 25.87 29.06
CA GLU A 185 -17.11 26.59 30.35
C GLU A 185 -16.24 27.84 30.18
#